data_AF-A0A822C612-F1
#
_entry.id   AF-A0A822C612-F1
#
_cell.length_a   1.000
_cell.length_b   1.000
_cell.length_c   1.000
_cell.angle_alpha   90.00
_cell.angle_beta   90.00
_cell.angle_gamma   90.00
#
_symmetry.space_group_name_H-M   'P 1'
#
loop_
_entity.id
_entity.type
_entity.pdbx_description
1 polymer ?
#
loop_
_entity_poly.entity_id
_entity_poly.type
_entity_poly.pdbx_seq_one_letter_code
_entity_poly.pdbx_strand_id
1 'polypeptide(L)'
;AVFYILAAPLLFPVYFQFMTIRHAIKRKKWMDLAWLTLYYVKYFSIMPLKLGFIGALKFHFLIRVFEGTWFVVVTQSNHVVMDVSPDDDKLSWVRMQLKATCNIEKSFFNDWFTGHLNFQIEHHLFPMMPRHNLYKIQPDVIELCRKYNIPYIVKPMGRAFIDILTSLEKSGRMWRETYEELMSASNAIKSNT
;
A
#
# COMPACT_ATOMS: atom_id res chain seq x y z
N ALA A 1 0.81 9.79 -13.20
CA ALA A 1 -0.64 9.52 -13.29
C ALA A 1 -0.96 8.21 -14.01
N VAL A 2 -0.51 8.00 -15.27
CA VAL A 2 -0.82 6.81 -16.09
C VAL A 2 -0.49 5.47 -15.42
N PHE A 3 0.68 5.35 -14.78
CA PHE A 3 1.08 4.12 -14.09
C PHE A 3 0.12 3.74 -12.95
N TYR A 4 -0.25 4.69 -12.09
CA TYR A 4 -1.14 4.42 -10.95
C TYR A 4 -2.59 4.17 -11.35
N ILE A 5 -3.06 4.79 -12.44
CA ILE A 5 -4.46 4.68 -12.89
C ILE A 5 -4.66 3.46 -13.79
N LEU A 6 -3.66 3.07 -14.58
CA LEU A 6 -3.78 1.99 -15.56
C LEU A 6 -2.88 0.81 -15.24
N ALA A 7 -1.58 1.01 -15.02
CA ALA A 7 -0.67 -0.12 -14.85
C ALA A 7 -0.88 -0.85 -13.51
N ALA A 8 -1.02 -0.12 -12.40
CA ALA A 8 -1.16 -0.71 -11.07
C ALA A 8 -2.44 -1.55 -10.90
N PRO A 9 -3.63 -1.10 -11.37
CA PRO A 9 -4.84 -1.94 -11.35
C PRO A 9 -4.76 -3.15 -12.27
N LEU A 10 -3.97 -3.09 -13.35
CA LEU A 10 -3.79 -4.19 -14.31
C LEU A 10 -2.76 -5.25 -13.87
N LEU A 11 -1.97 -4.99 -12.83
CA LEU A 11 -1.09 -6.00 -12.23
C LEU A 11 -1.89 -7.18 -11.64
N PHE A 12 -3.05 -6.90 -11.06
CA PHE A 12 -3.89 -7.91 -10.40
C PHE A 12 -4.51 -8.94 -11.35
N PRO A 13 -5.16 -8.53 -12.46
CA PRO A 13 -5.75 -9.46 -13.40
C PRO A 13 -4.77 -10.49 -14.00
N VAL A 14 -3.50 -10.12 -14.17
CA VAL A 14 -2.53 -10.95 -14.91
C VAL A 14 -1.36 -11.40 -14.02
N TYR A 15 -0.54 -10.46 -13.55
CA TYR A 15 0.73 -10.77 -12.88
C TYR A 15 0.50 -11.49 -11.54
N PHE A 16 -0.37 -10.97 -10.68
CA PHE A 16 -0.63 -11.59 -9.38
C PHE A 16 -1.30 -12.96 -9.48
N GLN A 17 -2.17 -13.17 -10.46
CA GLN A 17 -2.78 -14.48 -10.67
C GLN A 17 -1.74 -15.53 -11.07
N PHE A 18 -0.89 -15.19 -12.05
CA PHE A 18 0.21 -16.06 -12.45
C PHE A 18 1.15 -16.35 -11.27
N MET A 19 1.53 -15.33 -10.50
CA MET A 19 2.42 -15.48 -9.36
C MET A 19 1.82 -16.30 -8.23
N THR A 20 0.52 -16.17 -7.95
CA THR A 20 -0.20 -16.95 -6.95
C THR A 20 -0.23 -18.43 -7.31
N ILE A 21 -0.61 -18.76 -8.55
CA ILE A 21 -0.61 -20.15 -9.04
C ILE A 21 0.80 -20.74 -8.98
N ARG A 22 1.79 -19.99 -9.49
CA ARG A 22 3.20 -20.39 -9.48
C ARG A 22 3.71 -20.62 -8.06
N HIS A 23 3.36 -19.73 -7.11
CA HIS A 23 3.73 -19.88 -5.70
C HIS A 23 3.11 -21.12 -5.09
N ALA A 24 1.81 -21.34 -5.30
CA ALA A 24 1.09 -22.48 -4.75
C ALA A 24 1.69 -23.81 -5.23
N ILE A 25 2.02 -23.92 -6.52
CA ILE A 25 2.69 -25.09 -7.09
C ILE A 25 4.11 -25.25 -6.50
N LYS A 26 4.95 -24.20 -6.56
CA LYS A 26 6.35 -24.27 -6.08
C LYS A 26 6.47 -24.58 -4.59
N ARG A 27 5.54 -24.10 -3.78
CA ARG A 27 5.52 -24.30 -2.32
C ARG A 27 4.65 -25.47 -1.89
N LYS A 28 4.11 -26.26 -2.84
CA LYS A 28 3.26 -27.43 -2.60
C LYS A 28 2.04 -27.10 -1.72
N LYS A 29 1.48 -25.90 -1.89
CA LYS A 29 0.25 -25.44 -1.21
C LYS A 29 -0.98 -25.99 -1.94
N TRP A 30 -1.13 -27.31 -1.91
CA TRP A 30 -2.17 -28.01 -2.68
C TRP A 30 -3.58 -27.64 -2.27
N MET A 31 -3.81 -27.35 -0.98
CA MET A 31 -5.10 -26.88 -0.48
C MET A 31 -5.45 -25.51 -1.07
N ASP A 32 -4.51 -24.56 -1.04
CA ASP A 32 -4.71 -23.22 -1.62
C ASP A 32 -4.95 -23.31 -3.13
N LEU A 33 -4.21 -24.18 -3.82
CA LEU A 33 -4.40 -24.44 -5.24
C LEU A 33 -5.78 -25.05 -5.52
N ALA A 34 -6.24 -26.00 -4.71
CA ALA A 34 -7.56 -26.61 -4.85
C ALA A 34 -8.68 -25.57 -4.67
N TRP A 35 -8.57 -24.70 -3.66
CA TRP A 35 -9.54 -23.61 -3.45
C TRP A 35 -9.53 -22.62 -4.61
N LEU A 36 -8.36 -22.25 -5.12
CA LEU A 36 -8.22 -21.37 -6.28
C LEU A 36 -8.86 -21.98 -7.53
N THR A 37 -8.56 -23.25 -7.82
CA THR A 37 -9.15 -23.98 -8.95
C THR A 37 -10.66 -24.09 -8.81
N LEU A 38 -11.16 -24.46 -7.62
CA LEU A 38 -12.60 -24.57 -7.35
C LEU A 38 -13.31 -23.22 -7.56
N TYR A 39 -12.71 -22.11 -7.10
CA TYR A 39 -13.23 -20.77 -7.34
C TYR A 39 -13.39 -20.48 -8.83
N TYR A 40 -12.36 -20.74 -9.63
CA TYR A 40 -12.39 -20.46 -11.07
C TYR A 40 -13.34 -21.37 -11.83
N VAL A 41 -13.37 -22.67 -11.52
CA VAL A 41 -14.33 -23.61 -12.09
C VAL A 41 -15.74 -23.14 -11.80
N LYS A 42 -16.08 -22.87 -10.53
CA LYS A 42 -17.40 -22.37 -10.15
C LYS A 42 -17.76 -21.08 -10.88
N TYR A 43 -16.83 -20.12 -10.96
CA TYR A 43 -17.05 -18.84 -11.64
C TYR A 43 -17.34 -19.05 -13.13
N PHE A 44 -16.51 -19.82 -13.84
CA PHE A 44 -16.64 -20.05 -15.28
C PHE A 44 -17.70 -21.10 -15.66
N SER A 45 -18.22 -21.89 -14.71
CA SER A 45 -19.40 -22.72 -14.94
C SER A 45 -20.71 -21.93 -14.77
N ILE A 46 -20.77 -20.96 -13.85
CA ILE A 46 -22.01 -20.26 -13.51
C ILE A 46 -22.17 -18.94 -14.28
N MET A 47 -21.12 -18.10 -14.35
CA MET A 47 -21.25 -16.75 -14.90
C MET A 47 -21.52 -16.71 -16.41
N PRO A 48 -20.89 -17.56 -17.24
CA PRO A 48 -21.23 -17.61 -18.67
C PRO A 48 -22.68 -17.97 -18.95
N LEU A 49 -23.34 -18.77 -18.10
CA LEU A 49 -24.76 -19.08 -18.24
C LEU A 49 -25.66 -17.86 -18.02
N LYS A 50 -25.18 -16.88 -17.25
CA LYS A 50 -25.95 -15.66 -16.91
C LYS A 50 -25.66 -14.49 -17.85
N LEU A 51 -24.40 -14.33 -18.26
CA LEU A 51 -23.91 -13.13 -18.95
C LEU A 51 -23.38 -13.42 -20.37
N GLY A 52 -23.39 -14.68 -20.80
CA GLY A 52 -22.61 -15.15 -21.95
C GLY A 52 -21.11 -15.20 -21.62
N PHE A 53 -20.35 -15.95 -22.41
CA PHE A 53 -18.91 -16.13 -22.17
C PHE A 53 -18.13 -14.80 -22.17
N ILE A 54 -18.39 -13.95 -23.16
CA ILE A 54 -17.76 -12.62 -23.26
C ILE A 54 -18.19 -11.71 -22.10
N GLY A 55 -19.46 -11.75 -21.69
CA GLY A 55 -19.95 -10.97 -20.56
C GLY A 55 -19.30 -11.40 -19.25
N ALA A 56 -19.13 -12.71 -19.02
CA ALA A 56 -18.44 -13.25 -17.84
C ALA A 56 -16.97 -12.84 -17.77
N LEU A 57 -16.27 -12.80 -18.92
CA LEU A 57 -14.89 -12.31 -19.01
C LEU A 57 -14.79 -10.81 -18.68
N LYS A 58 -15.66 -9.98 -19.27
CA LYS A 58 -15.71 -8.53 -18.98
C LYS A 58 -15.99 -8.27 -17.50
N PHE A 59 -16.96 -8.99 -16.93
CA PHE A 59 -17.31 -8.87 -15.52
C PHE A 59 -16.15 -9.29 -14.61
N HIS A 60 -15.46 -10.38 -14.96
CA HIS A 60 -14.28 -10.82 -14.21
C HIS A 60 -13.20 -9.75 -14.22
N PHE A 61 -12.87 -9.24 -15.41
CA PHE A 61 -11.86 -8.21 -15.59
C PHE A 61 -12.20 -6.94 -14.79
N LEU A 62 -13.46 -6.50 -14.82
CA LEU A 62 -13.93 -5.36 -14.05
C LEU A 62 -13.72 -5.53 -12.55
N ILE A 63 -14.12 -6.69 -11.99
CA ILE A 63 -13.87 -7.01 -10.57
C ILE A 63 -12.39 -6.94 -10.24
N ARG A 64 -11.51 -7.47 -11.11
CA ARG A 64 -10.07 -7.47 -10.87
C ARG A 64 -9.46 -6.08 -10.90
N VAL A 65 -9.97 -5.18 -11.75
CA VAL A 65 -9.56 -3.77 -11.75
C VAL A 65 -9.99 -3.09 -10.45
N PHE A 66 -11.22 -3.32 -9.97
CA PHE A 66 -11.67 -2.77 -8.68
C PHE A 66 -10.85 -3.30 -7.50
N GLU A 67 -10.64 -4.62 -7.44
CA GLU A 67 -9.81 -5.27 -6.42
C GLU A 67 -8.38 -4.71 -6.42
N GLY A 68 -7.74 -4.66 -7.59
CA GLY A 68 -6.37 -4.15 -7.71
C GLY A 68 -6.25 -2.68 -7.33
N THR A 69 -7.23 -1.85 -7.70
CA THR A 69 -7.27 -0.44 -7.32
C THR A 69 -7.43 -0.28 -5.81
N TRP A 70 -8.39 -0.99 -5.20
CA TRP A 70 -8.59 -1.00 -3.76
C TRP A 70 -7.33 -1.45 -3.02
N PHE A 71 -6.71 -2.56 -3.45
CA PHE A 71 -5.47 -3.07 -2.87
C PHE A 71 -4.35 -2.03 -2.93
N VAL A 72 -4.12 -1.41 -4.10
CA VAL A 72 -3.05 -0.42 -4.26
C VAL A 72 -3.30 0.77 -3.32
N VAL A 73 -4.50 1.36 -3.36
CA VAL A 73 -4.82 2.54 -2.53
C VAL A 73 -4.67 2.23 -1.04
N VAL A 74 -5.18 1.09 -0.57
CA VAL A 74 -5.10 0.70 0.84
C VAL A 74 -3.67 0.37 1.24
N THR A 75 -2.92 -0.40 0.45
CA THR A 75 -1.54 -0.75 0.82
C THR A 75 -0.60 0.47 0.81
N GLN A 76 -0.86 1.46 -0.04
CA GLN A 76 -0.10 2.71 -0.01
C GLN A 76 -0.33 3.51 1.29
N SER A 77 -1.45 3.30 2.00
CA SER A 77 -1.67 3.96 3.30
C SER A 77 -0.65 3.56 4.38
N ASN A 78 0.05 2.45 4.18
CA ASN A 78 1.18 2.06 5.03
C ASN A 78 2.43 2.93 4.83
N HIS A 79 2.44 3.74 3.77
CA HIS A 79 3.56 4.56 3.33
C HIS A 79 3.21 6.05 3.34
N VAL A 80 2.29 6.48 4.22
CA VAL A 80 2.10 7.93 4.47
C VAL A 80 3.37 8.46 5.12
N VAL A 81 4.28 8.95 4.28
CA VAL A 81 5.59 9.43 4.70
C VAL A 81 5.41 10.73 5.46
N MET A 82 6.05 10.81 6.63
CA MET A 82 6.13 12.01 7.44
C MET A 82 7.49 12.69 7.22
N ASP A 83 7.60 13.95 7.61
CA ASP A 83 8.84 14.70 7.44
C ASP A 83 9.91 14.19 8.43
N VAL A 84 10.98 13.63 7.89
CA VAL A 84 12.14 13.12 8.64
C VAL A 84 13.38 13.84 8.14
N SER A 85 14.07 14.52 9.04
CA SER A 85 15.28 15.30 8.78
C SER A 85 16.54 14.47 9.06
N PRO A 86 17.67 14.75 8.40
CA PRO A 86 18.98 14.23 8.81
C PRO A 86 19.31 14.51 10.29
N ASP A 87 18.81 15.61 10.86
CA ASP A 87 19.02 15.97 12.27
C ASP A 87 18.27 15.06 13.26
N ASP A 88 17.40 14.18 12.76
CA ASP A 88 16.67 13.19 13.55
C ASP A 88 17.45 11.90 13.81
N ASP A 89 18.70 11.80 13.32
CA ASP A 89 19.58 10.66 13.50
C ASP A 89 19.82 10.28 14.98
N LYS A 90 19.70 11.24 15.88
CA LYS A 90 19.84 11.08 17.34
C LYS A 90 18.56 10.64 18.05
N LEU A 91 17.42 10.53 17.36
CA LEU A 91 16.18 10.07 17.98
C LEU A 91 16.31 8.61 18.42
N SER A 92 15.76 8.30 19.60
CA SER A 92 15.59 6.89 20.00
C SER A 92 14.70 6.15 19.00
N TRP A 93 14.87 4.84 18.90
CA TRP A 93 14.11 4.02 17.95
C TRP A 93 12.59 4.25 18.04
N VAL A 94 12.02 4.31 19.26
CA VAL A 94 10.59 4.57 19.47
C VAL A 94 10.17 5.94 18.91
N ARG A 95 10.96 6.99 19.17
CA ARG A 95 10.69 8.34 18.66
C ARG A 95 10.78 8.39 17.14
N MET A 96 11.73 7.67 16.55
CA MET A 96 11.86 7.54 15.10
C MET A 96 10.64 6.84 14.49
N GLN A 97 10.17 5.72 15.04
CA GLN A 97 8.98 5.03 14.53
C GLN A 97 7.73 5.92 14.59
N LEU A 98 7.54 6.66 15.69
CA LEU A 98 6.41 7.59 15.86
C LEU A 98 6.51 8.81 14.94
N LYS A 99 7.72 9.26 14.59
CA LYS A 99 7.94 10.41 13.71
C LYS A 99 7.79 10.04 12.24
N ALA A 100 8.27 8.87 11.83
CA ALA A 100 8.36 8.47 10.42
C ALA A 100 7.03 8.04 9.79
N THR A 101 6.00 7.76 10.60
CA THR A 101 4.69 7.30 10.13
C THR A 101 3.55 7.96 10.91
N CYS A 102 2.32 7.72 10.47
CA CYS A 102 1.12 8.14 11.18
C CYS A 102 0.02 7.09 11.02
N ASN A 103 -1.00 7.16 11.88
CA ASN A 103 -2.18 6.32 11.77
C ASN A 103 -3.28 6.99 10.94
N ILE A 104 -4.20 6.16 10.45
CA ILE A 104 -5.50 6.60 9.95
C ILE A 104 -6.52 6.42 11.08
N GLU A 105 -7.50 7.33 11.15
CA GLU A 105 -8.57 7.28 12.15
C GLU A 105 -9.18 5.88 12.27
N LYS A 106 -9.35 5.45 13.53
CA LYS A 106 -10.05 4.22 13.85
C LYS A 106 -11.55 4.43 13.68
N SER A 107 -12.18 3.58 12.88
CA SER A 107 -13.63 3.48 12.78
C SER A 107 -14.01 2.09 12.29
N PHE A 108 -15.25 1.66 12.51
CA PHE A 108 -15.71 0.36 11.99
C PHE A 108 -15.48 0.23 10.49
N PHE A 109 -15.79 1.31 9.74
CA PHE A 109 -15.57 1.35 8.30
C PHE A 109 -14.08 1.31 7.95
N ASN A 110 -13.24 2.13 8.59
CA ASN A 110 -11.82 2.21 8.26
C ASN A 110 -11.09 0.90 8.60
N ASP A 111 -11.41 0.30 9.75
CA ASP A 111 -10.83 -0.96 10.21
C ASP A 111 -11.16 -2.11 9.22
N TRP A 112 -12.41 -2.17 8.72
CA TRP A 112 -12.84 -3.13 7.69
C TRP A 112 -12.24 -2.84 6.31
N PHE A 113 -12.37 -1.60 5.84
CA PHE A 113 -11.97 -1.20 4.48
C PHE A 113 -10.47 -1.33 4.26
N THR A 114 -9.66 -1.06 5.28
CA THR A 114 -8.20 -1.18 5.21
C THR A 114 -7.69 -2.55 5.69
N GLY A 115 -8.53 -3.34 6.34
CA GLY A 115 -8.11 -4.58 7.00
C GLY A 115 -7.09 -4.33 8.12
N HIS A 116 -7.34 -3.34 8.97
CA HIS A 116 -6.46 -2.90 10.08
C HIS A 116 -5.11 -2.30 9.66
N LEU A 117 -4.94 -1.90 8.39
CA LEU A 117 -3.75 -1.19 7.94
C LEU A 117 -3.72 0.29 8.39
N ASN A 118 -4.78 0.77 9.04
CA ASN A 118 -4.84 2.09 9.66
C ASN A 118 -4.00 2.25 10.95
N PHE A 119 -3.36 1.19 11.46
CA PHE A 119 -2.57 1.17 12.70
C PHE A 119 -1.05 0.98 12.43
N GLN A 120 -0.46 1.86 11.63
CA GLN A 120 0.96 1.78 11.26
C GLN A 120 1.92 2.08 12.40
N ILE A 121 1.59 2.99 13.29
CA ILE A 121 2.41 3.30 14.47
C ILE A 121 2.60 2.03 15.30
N GLU A 122 1.50 1.34 15.64
CA GLU A 122 1.56 0.11 16.42
C GLU A 122 2.22 -1.01 15.65
N HIS A 123 2.02 -1.09 14.33
CA HIS A 123 2.72 -2.07 13.49
C HIS A 123 4.23 -1.87 13.52
N HIS A 124 4.70 -0.63 13.46
CA HIS A 124 6.13 -0.30 13.50
C HIS A 124 6.74 -0.52 14.88
N LEU A 125 5.99 -0.23 15.95
CA LEU A 125 6.42 -0.49 17.32
C LEU A 125 6.40 -1.99 17.67
N PHE A 126 5.49 -2.75 17.08
CA PHE A 126 5.27 -4.17 17.37
C PHE A 126 5.09 -4.98 16.08
N PRO A 127 6.12 -5.12 15.22
CA PRO A 127 5.99 -5.71 13.88
C PRO A 127 5.59 -7.19 13.89
N MET A 128 5.84 -7.88 15.02
CA MET A 128 5.44 -9.28 15.21
C MET A 128 4.00 -9.43 15.75
N MET A 129 3.32 -8.33 16.11
CA MET A 129 1.95 -8.38 16.59
C MET A 129 0.99 -8.63 15.43
N PRO A 130 0.06 -9.60 15.55
CA PRO A 130 -0.98 -9.78 14.56
C PRO A 130 -1.82 -8.51 14.38
N ARG A 131 -2.10 -8.11 13.14
CA ARG A 131 -2.82 -6.86 12.81
C ARG A 131 -4.15 -6.67 13.56
N HIS A 132 -4.86 -7.76 13.85
CA HIS A 132 -6.13 -7.74 14.58
C HIS A 132 -5.96 -7.46 16.09
N ASN A 133 -4.74 -7.33 16.60
CA ASN A 133 -4.45 -6.93 17.98
C ASN A 133 -3.91 -5.50 18.08
N LEU A 134 -3.57 -4.84 16.96
CA LEU A 134 -2.97 -3.49 16.97
C LEU A 134 -3.92 -2.46 17.61
N TYR A 135 -5.22 -2.56 17.34
CA TYR A 135 -6.20 -1.66 17.96
C TYR A 135 -6.29 -1.83 19.49
N LYS A 136 -5.87 -2.98 20.03
CA LYS A 136 -5.90 -3.26 21.47
C LYS A 136 -4.75 -2.58 22.20
N ILE A 137 -3.57 -2.50 21.57
CA ILE A 137 -2.38 -1.86 22.15
C ILE A 137 -2.32 -0.35 21.89
N GLN A 138 -3.06 0.15 20.89
CA GLN A 138 -3.11 1.57 20.56
C GLN A 138 -3.35 2.49 21.77
N PRO A 139 -4.30 2.22 22.69
CA PRO A 139 -4.50 3.08 23.86
C PRO A 139 -3.26 3.20 24.75
N ASP A 140 -2.53 2.10 24.94
CA ASP A 140 -1.30 2.07 25.75
C ASP A 140 -0.16 2.86 25.06
N VAL A 141 -0.07 2.78 23.72
CA VAL A 141 0.88 3.58 22.94
C VAL A 141 0.54 5.08 23.03
N ILE A 142 -0.73 5.45 22.95
CA ILE A 142 -1.18 6.85 23.12
C ILE A 142 -0.82 7.37 24.51
N GLU A 143 -1.05 6.57 25.56
CA GLU A 143 -0.66 6.91 26.93
C GLU A 143 0.86 7.09 27.07
N LEU A 144 1.65 6.18 26.48
CA LEU A 144 3.11 6.30 26.45
C LEU A 144 3.54 7.61 25.77
N CYS A 145 2.97 7.92 24.62
CA CYS A 145 3.27 9.15 23.89
C CYS A 145 2.96 10.39 24.74
N ARG A 146 1.79 10.42 25.40
CA ARG A 146 1.41 11.49 26.33
C ARG A 146 2.38 11.62 27.50
N LYS A 147 2.78 10.51 28.13
CA LYS A 147 3.71 10.50 29.28
C LYS A 147 5.08 11.10 28.94
N TYR A 148 5.59 10.85 27.74
CA TYR A 148 6.92 11.30 27.30
C TYR A 148 6.89 12.53 26.38
N ASN A 149 5.73 13.19 26.27
CA ASN A 149 5.47 14.34 25.41
C ASN A 149 5.92 14.10 23.96
N ILE A 150 5.53 12.95 23.39
CA ILE A 150 5.78 12.56 22.01
C ILE A 150 4.49 12.74 21.22
N PRO A 151 4.51 13.41 20.05
CA PRO A 151 3.33 13.51 19.20
C PRO A 151 2.87 12.13 18.71
N TYR A 152 1.57 11.84 18.84
CA TYR A 152 0.92 10.68 18.24
C TYR A 152 0.01 11.18 17.11
N ILE A 153 0.39 10.93 15.86
CA ILE A 153 -0.26 11.53 14.69
C ILE A 153 -1.30 10.59 14.10
N VAL A 154 -2.53 11.09 13.98
CA VAL A 154 -3.66 10.40 13.34
C VAL A 154 -4.26 11.32 12.28
N LYS A 155 -4.55 10.77 11.10
CA LYS A 155 -5.14 11.52 9.97
C LYS A 155 -6.48 10.93 9.55
N PRO A 156 -7.44 11.75 9.09
CA PRO A 156 -8.59 11.25 8.36
C PRO A 156 -8.16 10.50 7.11
N MET A 157 -8.84 9.40 6.77
CA MET A 157 -8.47 8.53 5.64
C MET A 157 -8.33 9.30 4.32
N GLY A 158 -9.27 10.19 4.02
CA GLY A 158 -9.22 11.00 2.80
C GLY A 158 -7.97 11.88 2.74
N ARG A 159 -7.55 12.47 3.86
CA ARG A 159 -6.32 13.27 3.93
C ARG A 159 -5.08 12.39 3.78
N ALA A 160 -5.03 11.23 4.42
CA ALA A 160 -3.93 10.28 4.26
C ALA A 160 -3.75 9.86 2.79
N PHE A 161 -4.84 9.62 2.06
CA PHE A 161 -4.77 9.32 0.63
C PHE A 161 -4.30 10.50 -0.23
N ILE A 162 -4.72 11.72 0.09
CA ILE A 162 -4.22 12.92 -0.58
C ILE A 162 -2.71 13.09 -0.33
N ASP A 163 -2.26 12.90 0.91
CA ASP A 163 -0.84 13.04 1.27
C ASP A 163 0.06 12.08 0.48
N ILE A 164 -0.40 10.86 0.19
CA ILE A 164 0.32 9.91 -0.67
C ILE A 164 0.50 10.48 -2.08
N LEU A 165 -0.58 11.00 -2.68
CA LEU A 165 -0.52 11.58 -4.01
C LEU A 165 0.39 12.82 -4.04
N THR A 166 0.28 13.68 -3.04
CA THR A 166 1.15 14.87 -2.90
C THR A 166 2.61 14.48 -2.70
N SER A 167 2.89 13.43 -1.91
CA SER A 167 4.25 12.91 -1.71
C SER A 167 4.83 12.38 -3.03
N LEU A 168 4.07 11.59 -3.79
CA LEU A 168 4.49 11.10 -5.10
C LEU A 168 4.75 12.24 -6.10
N GLU A 169 3.91 13.27 -6.12
CA GLU A 169 4.11 14.45 -6.95
C GLU A 169 5.39 15.20 -6.56
N LYS A 170 5.60 15.43 -5.25
CA LYS A 170 6.81 16.07 -4.72
C LYS A 170 8.06 15.29 -5.10
N SER A 171 8.09 13.97 -4.89
CA SER A 171 9.22 13.11 -5.25
C SER A 171 9.47 13.09 -6.76
N GLY A 172 8.41 13.05 -7.58
CA GLY A 172 8.53 13.10 -9.03
C GLY A 172 9.12 14.41 -9.55
N ARG A 173 8.72 15.54 -8.95
CA ARG A 173 9.28 16.87 -9.25
C ARG A 173 10.76 16.97 -8.86
N MET A 174 11.11 16.56 -7.65
CA MET A 174 12.49 16.55 -7.16
C MET A 174 13.40 15.71 -8.05
N TRP A 175 12.96 14.50 -8.44
CA TRP A 175 13.74 13.65 -9.35
C TRP A 175 13.95 14.31 -10.71
N ARG A 176 12.92 14.97 -11.25
CA ARG A 176 13.00 15.65 -12.54
C ARG A 176 13.99 16.83 -12.49
N GLU A 177 13.92 17.65 -11.44
CA GLU A 177 14.85 18.77 -11.22
C GLU A 177 16.30 18.27 -11.18
N THR A 178 16.58 17.24 -10.36
CA THR A 178 17.92 16.64 -10.29
C THR A 178 18.38 16.03 -11.62
N TYR A 179 17.47 15.39 -12.37
CA TYR A 179 17.80 14.85 -13.69
C TYR A 179 18.19 15.94 -14.68
N GLU A 180 17.43 17.05 -14.72
CA GLU A 180 17.70 18.19 -15.60
C GLU A 180 19.04 18.87 -15.24
N GLU A 181 19.36 19.00 -13.96
CA GLU A 181 20.66 19.49 -13.47
C GLU A 181 21.82 18.58 -13.89
N LEU A 182 21.70 17.26 -13.69
CA LEU A 182 22.72 16.28 -14.06
C LEU A 182 22.97 16.26 -15.57
N MET A 183 21.92 16.35 -16.38
CA MET A 183 22.05 16.39 -17.84
C MET A 183 22.71 17.69 -18.31
N SER A 184 22.38 18.82 -17.68
CA SER A 184 22.99 20.12 -17.97
C SER A 184 24.49 20.12 -17.63
N ALA A 185 24.86 19.60 -16.46
CA ALA A 185 26.25 19.44 -16.04
C ALA A 185 27.03 18.50 -16.98
N SER A 186 26.44 17.36 -17.38
CA SER A 186 27.08 16.43 -18.31
C SER A 186 27.32 17.05 -19.69
N ASN A 187 26.39 17.85 -20.19
CA ASN A 187 26.54 18.51 -21.49
C ASN A 187 27.61 19.61 -21.44
N ALA A 188 27.69 20.37 -20.35
CA ALA A 188 28.73 21.40 -20.16
C ALA A 188 30.15 20.81 -20.10
N ILE A 189 30.30 19.61 -19.51
CA ILE A 189 31.58 18.89 -19.51
C ILE A 189 31.96 18.48 -20.94
N LYS A 190 31.02 17.90 -21.70
CA LYS A 190 31.26 17.47 -23.10
C LYS A 190 31.56 18.61 -24.06
N SER A 191 31.05 19.82 -23.82
CA SER A 191 31.33 20.99 -24.67
C SER A 191 32.70 21.64 -24.39
N ASN A 192 33.31 21.33 -23.25
CA ASN A 192 34.62 21.85 -22.83
C ASN A 192 35.78 20.87 -23.08
N THR A 193 35.50 19.71 -23.69
CA THR A 193 36.45 18.66 -24.10
C THR A 193 36.41 18.48 -25.61
#